data_AF-A0A349VNS8-F1
#
_entry.id   AF-A0A349VNS8-F1
#
_cell.length_a   1.000
_cell.length_b   1.000
_cell.length_c   1.000
_cell.angle_alpha   90.00
_cell.angle_beta   90.00
_cell.angle_gamma   90.00
#
_symmetry.space_group_name_H-M   'P 1'
#
loop_
_entity.id
_entity.type
_entity.pdbx_description
1 polymer ?
#
loop_
_entity_poly.entity_id
_entity_poly.type
_entity_poly.pdbx_seq_one_letter_code
_entity_poly.pdbx_strand_id
1 'polypeptide(L)'
;MAASIINIKEGMPKVDVATRKLRLELNTLRRVGVNQVKIIHGYGSTGKGGLIKTATHEILRTMQSEGRIKAFCPGEQFGPFETLGRSMVEKCPAFRNDPDWAKANDGITIVLLR
;
A
#
# COMPACT_ATOMS: atom_id res chain seq x y z
N MET A 1 -12.74 9.08 7.16
CA MET A 1 -11.75 9.80 6.33
C MET A 1 -11.28 8.87 5.23
N ALA A 2 -11.08 9.37 4.01
CA ALA A 2 -10.56 8.58 2.91
C ALA A 2 -9.05 8.33 3.08
N ALA A 3 -8.55 7.23 2.53
CA ALA A 3 -7.12 6.95 2.51
C ALA A 3 -6.37 7.98 1.65
N SER A 4 -5.20 8.42 2.12
CA SER A 4 -4.28 9.21 1.30
C SER A 4 -3.68 8.34 0.20
N ILE A 5 -3.63 8.83 -1.03
CA ILE A 5 -3.19 8.05 -2.19
C ILE A 5 -1.74 8.40 -2.55
N ILE A 6 -0.89 7.38 -2.66
CA ILE A 6 0.46 7.49 -3.21
C ILE A 6 0.50 6.77 -4.56
N ASN A 7 0.56 7.52 -5.66
CA ASN A 7 0.73 6.95 -6.99
C ASN A 7 2.22 6.86 -7.37
N ILE A 8 2.80 5.67 -7.29
CA ILE A 8 4.22 5.43 -7.61
C ILE A 8 4.45 4.84 -9.01
N LYS A 9 3.38 4.49 -9.74
CA LYS A 9 3.47 4.08 -11.15
C LYS A 9 3.35 5.25 -12.13
N GLU A 10 2.92 6.42 -11.65
CA GLU A 10 2.73 7.63 -12.44
C GLU A 10 4.00 8.03 -13.19
N GLY A 11 3.89 8.24 -14.51
CA GLY A 11 5.02 8.54 -15.38
C GLY A 11 5.89 7.33 -15.74
N MET A 12 5.47 6.10 -15.41
CA MET A 12 6.20 4.84 -15.68
C MET A 12 7.69 4.91 -15.26
N PRO A 13 7.97 5.28 -14.01
CA PRO A 13 9.33 5.49 -13.55
C PRO A 13 10.10 4.16 -13.45
N LYS A 14 11.42 4.27 -13.36
CA LYS A 14 12.26 3.16 -12.92
C LYS A 14 11.98 2.83 -11.44
N VAL A 15 12.30 1.60 -11.04
CA VAL A 15 12.02 1.06 -9.70
C VAL A 15 12.68 1.90 -8.59
N ASP A 16 13.91 2.35 -8.79
CA ASP A 16 14.65 3.19 -7.85
C ASP A 16 13.95 4.54 -7.61
N VAL A 17 13.42 5.15 -8.66
CA VAL A 17 12.66 6.41 -8.56
C VAL A 17 11.33 6.17 -7.84
N ALA A 18 10.60 5.11 -8.20
CA ALA A 18 9.32 4.75 -7.56
C ALA A 18 9.49 4.47 -6.05
N THR A 19 10.52 3.71 -5.69
CA THR A 19 10.81 3.34 -4.30
C THR A 19 11.30 4.52 -3.47
N ARG A 20 12.09 5.43 -4.04
CA ARG A 20 12.46 6.70 -3.38
C ARG A 20 11.23 7.56 -3.09
N LYS A 21 10.33 7.71 -4.07
CA LYS A 21 9.05 8.42 -3.90
C LYS A 21 8.23 7.77 -2.78
N LEU A 22 8.06 6.44 -2.82
CA LEU A 22 7.31 5.70 -1.81
C LEU A 22 7.83 5.95 -0.39
N ARG A 23 9.14 5.85 -0.17
CA ARG A 23 9.75 6.07 1.15
C ARG A 23 9.55 7.51 1.64
N LEU A 24 9.70 8.49 0.76
CA LEU A 24 9.51 9.90 1.09
C LEU A 24 8.06 10.18 1.52
N GLU A 25 7.10 9.72 0.73
CA GLU A 25 5.67 9.95 0.97
C GLU A 25 5.18 9.27 2.24
N LEU A 26 5.50 7.98 2.46
CA LEU A 26 5.11 7.27 3.69
C LEU A 26 5.68 7.93 4.95
N ASN A 27 6.91 8.43 4.88
CA ASN A 27 7.52 9.14 6.01
C ASN A 27 6.86 10.49 6.26
N THR A 28 6.47 11.20 5.20
CA THR A 28 5.80 12.49 5.29
C THR A 28 4.41 12.31 5.90
N LEU A 29 3.60 11.41 5.33
CA LEU A 29 2.26 11.08 5.84
C LEU A 29 2.27 10.64 7.31
N ARG A 30 3.23 9.79 7.68
CA ARG A 30 3.39 9.39 9.09
C ARG A 30 3.71 10.57 10.00
N ARG A 31 4.59 11.50 9.58
CA ARG A 31 4.95 12.68 10.38
C ARG A 31 3.79 13.66 10.56
N VAL A 32 2.87 13.74 9.59
CA VAL A 32 1.68 14.61 9.67
C VAL A 32 0.46 13.90 10.27
N GLY A 33 0.64 12.70 10.85
CA GLY A 33 -0.43 11.98 11.55
C GLY A 33 -1.46 11.27 10.65
N VAL A 34 -1.17 11.11 9.35
CA VAL A 34 -2.01 10.30 8.46
C VAL A 34 -1.80 8.83 8.79
N ASN A 35 -2.90 8.10 8.98
CA ASN A 35 -2.89 6.68 9.33
C ASN A 35 -3.32 5.75 8.19
N GLN A 36 -4.13 6.22 7.23
CA GLN A 36 -4.70 5.41 6.15
C GLN A 36 -4.06 5.79 4.82
N VAL A 37 -3.38 4.84 4.18
CA VAL A 37 -2.69 5.08 2.91
C VAL A 37 -3.04 3.98 1.90
N LYS A 38 -3.29 4.37 0.66
CA LYS A 38 -3.37 3.48 -0.50
C LYS A 38 -2.21 3.78 -1.44
N ILE A 39 -1.41 2.75 -1.73
CA ILE A 39 -0.33 2.82 -2.72
C ILE A 39 -0.85 2.28 -4.03
N ILE A 40 -0.64 3.00 -5.13
CA ILE A 40 -0.89 2.55 -6.49
C ILE A 40 0.47 2.27 -7.15
N HIS A 41 0.81 0.98 -7.25
CA HIS A 41 2.04 0.50 -7.89
C HIS A 41 1.80 -0.13 -9.27
N GLY A 42 0.54 -0.44 -9.60
CA GLY A 42 0.17 -1.12 -10.84
C GLY A 42 0.31 -2.64 -10.77
N TYR A 43 -0.32 -3.32 -11.73
CA TYR A 43 -0.56 -4.78 -11.75
C TYR A 43 0.67 -5.64 -12.03
N GLY A 44 1.74 -5.03 -12.55
CA GLY A 44 2.98 -5.75 -12.82
C GLY A 44 2.98 -6.82 -13.91
N SER A 45 1.94 -6.89 -14.74
CA SER A 45 1.74 -7.92 -15.76
C SER A 45 2.58 -7.82 -17.04
N THR A 46 3.45 -6.82 -17.22
CA THR A 46 4.24 -6.60 -18.46
C THR A 46 5.77 -6.58 -18.24
N GLY A 47 6.28 -7.44 -17.36
CA GLY A 47 7.72 -7.69 -17.18
C GLY A 47 8.46 -6.67 -16.31
N LYS A 48 8.32 -5.35 -16.55
CA LYS A 48 8.94 -4.28 -15.74
C LYS A 48 8.07 -3.77 -14.60
N GLY A 49 6.74 -3.78 -14.76
CA GLY A 49 5.81 -3.28 -13.73
C GLY A 49 5.79 -4.13 -12.46
N GLY A 50 6.07 -5.44 -12.56
CA GLY A 50 6.07 -6.35 -11.42
C GLY A 50 7.16 -5.99 -10.41
N LEU A 51 8.26 -5.40 -10.89
CA LEU A 51 9.37 -4.99 -10.04
C LEU A 51 8.96 -3.89 -9.05
N ILE A 52 8.07 -2.97 -9.44
CA ILE A 52 7.59 -1.92 -8.52
C ILE A 52 6.72 -2.54 -7.43
N LYS A 53 5.83 -3.48 -7.76
CA LYS A 53 5.02 -4.20 -6.77
C LYS A 53 5.92 -4.96 -5.79
N THR A 54 6.85 -5.77 -6.29
CA THR A 54 7.78 -6.55 -5.47
C THR A 54 8.60 -5.65 -4.54
N ALA A 55 9.22 -4.60 -5.08
CA ALA A 55 10.00 -3.66 -4.29
C ALA A 55 9.14 -2.89 -3.27
N THR A 56 7.88 -2.58 -3.61
CA THR A 56 6.92 -1.98 -2.66
C THR A 56 6.69 -2.91 -1.48
N HIS A 57 6.43 -4.19 -1.72
CA HIS A 57 6.19 -5.17 -0.66
C HIS A 57 7.43 -5.41 0.20
N GLU A 58 8.62 -5.48 -0.39
CA GLU A 58 9.88 -5.57 0.35
C GLU A 58 10.07 -4.38 1.30
N ILE A 59 9.87 -3.15 0.79
CA ILE A 59 9.96 -1.93 1.60
C ILE A 59 8.94 -1.96 2.74
N LEU A 60 7.70 -2.34 2.47
CA LEU A 60 6.65 -2.39 3.50
C LEU A 60 6.94 -3.44 4.57
N ARG A 61 7.47 -4.61 4.20
CA ARG A 61 7.92 -5.64 5.16
C ARG A 61 9.02 -5.10 6.07
N THR A 62 10.07 -4.49 5.50
CA THR A 62 11.14 -3.86 6.28
C THR A 62 10.59 -2.75 7.20
N MET A 63 9.74 -1.88 6.67
CA MET A 63 9.13 -0.83 7.47
C MET A 63 8.23 -1.39 8.57
N GLN A 64 7.55 -2.51 8.36
CA GLN A 64 6.76 -3.16 9.40
C GLN A 64 7.65 -3.75 10.49
N SER A 65 8.74 -4.44 10.13
CA SER A 65 9.69 -5.01 11.10
C SER A 65 10.42 -3.93 11.90
N GLU A 66 10.72 -2.78 11.28
CA GLU A 66 11.26 -1.59 11.96
C GLU A 66 10.22 -0.83 12.80
N GLY A 67 8.95 -1.24 12.78
CA GLY A 67 7.87 -0.54 13.47
C GLY A 67 7.55 0.84 12.88
N ARG A 68 7.82 1.07 11.60
CA ARG A 68 7.49 2.32 10.91
C ARG A 68 6.06 2.36 10.42
N ILE A 69 5.44 1.20 10.23
CA ILE A 69 4.01 1.02 9.91
C ILE A 69 3.40 -0.01 10.87
N LYS A 70 2.07 -0.02 11.00
CA LYS A 70 1.36 -1.04 11.79
C LYS A 70 1.13 -2.31 10.97
N ALA A 71 0.61 -2.15 9.75
CA ALA A 71 0.29 -3.26 8.87
C ALA A 71 0.20 -2.78 7.41
N PHE A 72 0.29 -3.74 6.48
CA PHE A 72 -0.10 -3.53 5.09
C PHE A 72 -0.86 -4.74 4.57
N CYS A 73 -1.62 -4.53 3.49
CA CYS A 73 -2.40 -5.57 2.82
C CYS A 73 -2.35 -5.35 1.30
N PRO A 74 -1.78 -6.30 0.54
CA PRO A 74 -1.88 -6.30 -0.92
C PRO A 74 -3.34 -6.33 -1.36
N GLY A 75 -3.66 -5.67 -2.48
CA GLY A 75 -5.05 -5.52 -2.93
C GLY A 75 -5.73 -6.83 -3.32
N GLU A 76 -4.97 -7.83 -3.76
CA GLU A 76 -5.43 -9.20 -3.98
C GLU A 76 -5.84 -9.93 -2.69
N GLN A 77 -5.46 -9.40 -1.52
CA GLN A 77 -5.87 -9.90 -0.20
C GLN A 77 -6.78 -8.92 0.55
N PHE A 78 -7.22 -7.84 -0.11
CA PHE A 78 -7.99 -6.77 0.51
C PHE A 78 -9.51 -7.02 0.38
N GLY A 79 -9.99 -8.02 1.11
CA GLY A 79 -11.40 -8.39 1.11
C GLY A 79 -11.85 -9.09 2.40
N PRO A 80 -13.16 -9.38 2.51
CA PRO A 80 -13.76 -9.97 3.70
C PRO A 80 -13.42 -11.46 3.88
N PHE A 81 -12.94 -12.14 2.84
CA PHE A 81 -12.67 -13.58 2.86
C PHE A 81 -11.21 -13.87 3.22
N GLU A 82 -10.32 -12.90 3.07
CA GLU A 82 -8.90 -13.03 3.33
C GLU A 82 -8.58 -12.59 4.76
N THR A 83 -7.76 -13.38 5.45
CA THR A 83 -7.36 -13.09 6.84
C THR A 83 -6.66 -11.73 6.97
N LEU A 84 -5.86 -11.34 5.96
CA LEU A 84 -5.15 -10.07 5.98
C LEU A 84 -6.10 -8.88 5.78
N GLY A 85 -7.03 -8.96 4.83
CA GLY A 85 -8.07 -7.96 4.61
C GLY A 85 -8.95 -7.76 5.85
N ARG A 86 -9.41 -8.85 6.48
CA ARG A 86 -10.14 -8.82 7.76
C ARG A 86 -9.35 -8.13 8.87
N SER A 87 -8.09 -8.52 9.07
CA SER A 87 -7.20 -7.94 10.09
C SER A 87 -6.96 -6.43 9.89
N MET A 88 -6.93 -5.95 8.64
CA MET A 88 -6.82 -4.52 8.32
C MET A 88 -8.07 -3.75 8.72
N VAL A 89 -9.27 -4.23 8.36
CA VAL A 89 -10.52 -3.54 8.70
C VAL A 89 -10.89 -3.65 10.17
N GLU A 90 -10.41 -4.68 10.88
CA GLU A 90 -10.50 -4.75 12.35
C GLU A 90 -9.67 -3.64 13.02
N LYS A 91 -8.45 -3.38 12.51
CA LYS A 91 -7.58 -2.31 13.03
C LYS A 91 -8.03 -0.92 12.61
N CYS A 92 -8.65 -0.79 11.44
CA CYS A 92 -9.16 0.46 10.93
C CYS A 92 -10.45 0.23 10.09
N PRO A 93 -11.64 0.31 10.73
CA PRO A 93 -12.92 0.03 10.07
C PRO A 93 -13.22 0.90 8.84
N ALA A 94 -12.61 2.09 8.77
CA ALA A 94 -12.77 3.02 7.66
C ALA A 94 -12.29 2.46 6.31
N PHE A 95 -11.39 1.47 6.31
CA PHE A 95 -10.97 0.79 5.07
C PHE A 95 -12.10 0.04 4.37
N ARG A 96 -13.22 -0.29 5.04
CA ARG A 96 -14.41 -0.87 4.37
C ARG A 96 -15.05 0.07 3.36
N ASN A 97 -14.83 1.38 3.51
CA ASN A 97 -15.35 2.40 2.60
C ASN A 97 -14.42 2.65 1.42
N ASP A 98 -13.28 1.96 1.36
CA ASP A 98 -12.35 2.10 0.24
C ASP A 98 -12.94 1.44 -1.02
N PRO A 99 -12.89 2.11 -2.20
CA PRO A 99 -13.45 1.57 -3.44
C PRO A 99 -12.87 0.22 -3.89
N ASP A 100 -11.66 -0.13 -3.44
CA ASP A 100 -10.99 -1.39 -3.78
C ASP A 100 -11.29 -2.53 -2.80
N TRP A 101 -12.09 -2.30 -1.75
CA TRP A 101 -12.51 -3.35 -0.82
C TRP A 101 -13.27 -4.46 -1.56
N ALA A 102 -12.82 -5.70 -1.39
CA ALA A 102 -13.34 -6.89 -2.07
C ALA A 102 -13.27 -6.85 -3.61
N LYS A 103 -12.35 -6.06 -4.19
CA LYS A 103 -12.13 -6.00 -5.64
C LYS A 103 -10.96 -6.84 -6.15
N ALA A 104 -10.14 -7.40 -5.24
CA ALA A 104 -8.92 -8.13 -5.58
C ALA A 104 -7.99 -7.34 -6.52
N ASN A 105 -7.86 -6.03 -6.29
CA ASN A 105 -7.10 -5.16 -7.17
C ASN A 105 -5.59 -5.30 -6.92
N ASP A 106 -4.94 -6.16 -7.71
CA ASP A 106 -3.51 -6.44 -7.63
C ASP A 106 -2.59 -5.22 -7.89
N GLY A 107 -3.17 -4.12 -8.39
CA GLY A 107 -2.46 -2.88 -8.69
C GLY A 107 -2.24 -1.97 -7.48
N ILE A 108 -2.75 -2.34 -6.30
CA ILE A 108 -2.68 -1.52 -5.09
C ILE A 108 -2.16 -2.27 -3.87
N THR A 109 -1.75 -1.51 -2.86
CA THR A 109 -1.48 -2.01 -1.51
C THR A 109 -2.00 -1.00 -0.48
N ILE A 110 -2.79 -1.47 0.48
CA ILE A 110 -3.29 -0.67 1.60
C ILE A 110 -2.28 -0.70 2.75
N VAL A 111 -2.03 0.43 3.38
CA VAL A 111 -1.09 0.58 4.49
C VAL A 111 -1.73 1.31 5.65
N LEU A 112 -1.57 0.76 6.85
CA LEU A 112 -1.92 1.37 8.12
C LEU A 112 -0.65 1.91 8.77
N LEU A 113 -0.49 3.23 8.81
CA LEU A 113 0.61 3.90 9.49
C LEU A 113 0.40 3.95 11.02
N ARG A 114 1.47 4.27 11.75
CA ARG A 114 1.44 4.42 13.21
C ARG A 114 0.76 5.70 13.63
#